data_AF-A0A1L7GS83-F1
#
_entry.id   AF-A0A1L7GS83-F1
#
_cell.length_a   1.000
_cell.length_b   1.000
_cell.length_c   1.000
_cell.angle_alpha   90.00
_cell.angle_beta   90.00
_cell.angle_gamma   90.00
#
_symmetry.space_group_name_H-M   'P 1'
#
loop_
_entity.id
_entity.type
_entity.pdbx_description
1 polymer ?
#
loop_
_entity_poly.entity_id
_entity_poly.type
_entity_poly.pdbx_seq_one_letter_code
_entity_poly.pdbx_strand_id
1 'polypeptide(L)' 'MVDFAVDLTSQEVLRRAQVMEALGSGWDPVEVLLGEEAAYDLLYSGLDAEQQRLYDDLVTAGVLPARGGRDAAP' A
#
# COMPACT_ATOMS: atom_id res chain seq x y z
N MET A 1 18.81 -40.13 -11.50
CA MET A 1 18.48 -38.93 -10.68
C MET A 1 17.21 -38.36 -11.28
N VAL A 2 16.17 -38.13 -10.47
CA VAL A 2 14.89 -37.56 -10.95
C VAL A 2 14.95 -36.06 -10.76
N ASP A 3 14.46 -35.31 -11.75
CA ASP A 3 14.44 -33.86 -11.72
C ASP A 3 13.44 -33.35 -10.67
N PHE A 4 13.82 -32.33 -9.90
CA PHE A 4 12.97 -31.75 -8.86
C PHE A 4 12.36 -30.46 -9.37
N ALA A 5 11.06 -30.49 -9.68
CA ALA A 5 10.28 -29.34 -10.10
C ALA A 5 9.10 -29.13 -9.16
N VAL A 6 8.86 -27.89 -8.74
CA VAL A 6 7.74 -27.49 -7.88
C VAL A 6 6.82 -26.57 -8.68
N ASP A 7 5.55 -26.96 -8.82
CA ASP A 7 4.52 -26.07 -9.36
C ASP A 7 4.04 -25.09 -8.27
N LEU A 8 4.44 -23.84 -8.40
CA LEU A 8 4.03 -22.76 -7.49
C LEU A 8 2.62 -22.23 -7.77
N THR A 9 2.02 -22.56 -8.92
CA THR A 9 0.70 -22.04 -9.32
C THR A 9 -0.38 -22.50 -8.34
N SER A 10 -0.40 -23.81 -8.08
CA SER A 10 -1.35 -24.43 -7.16
C SER A 10 -1.13 -23.93 -5.71
N GLN A 11 0.12 -23.73 -5.32
CA GLN A 11 0.49 -23.21 -3.99
C GLN A 11 0.08 -21.74 -3.81
N GLU A 12 0.22 -20.92 -4.85
CA GLU A 12 -0.19 -19.51 -4.83
C GLU A 12 -1.70 -19.36 -4.71
N VAL A 13 -2.48 -20.22 -5.37
CA VAL A 13 -3.94 -20.22 -5.21
C VAL A 13 -4.34 -20.52 -3.76
N LEU A 14 -3.70 -21.51 -3.13
CA LEU A 14 -3.94 -21.85 -1.72
C LEU A 14 -3.53 -20.69 -0.79
N ARG A 15 -2.37 -20.07 -1.02
CA ARG A 15 -1.92 -18.91 -0.25
C ARG A 15 -2.94 -17.77 -0.32
N ARG A 16 -3.45 -17.44 -1.51
CA ARG A 16 -4.47 -16.39 -1.68
C ARG A 16 -5.77 -16.73 -0.96
N ALA A 17 -6.23 -17.98 -1.05
CA ALA A 17 -7.44 -18.41 -0.34
C ALA A 17 -7.30 -18.24 1.18
N GLN A 18 -6.16 -18.66 1.75
CA GLN A 18 -5.87 -18.49 3.18
C GLN A 18 -5.76 -17.02 3.60
N VAL A 19 -5.18 -16.16 2.76
CA VAL A 19 -5.14 -14.71 3.00
C VAL A 19 -6.54 -14.12 3.03
N MET A 20 -7.38 -14.47 2.05
CA MET A 20 -8.77 -13.98 2.01
C MET A 20 -9.60 -14.48 3.19
N GLU A 21 -9.40 -15.72 3.63
CA GLU A 21 -10.03 -16.27 4.83
C GLU A 21 -9.60 -15.50 6.09
N ALA A 22 -8.31 -15.19 6.24
CA ALA A 22 -7.77 -14.44 7.37
C ALA A 22 -8.27 -12.99 7.42
N LEU A 23 -8.47 -12.35 6.26
CA LEU A 23 -9.07 -11.01 6.16
C LEU A 23 -10.55 -11.03 6.55
N GLY A 24 -11.26 -12.12 6.26
CA GLY A 24 -12.65 -12.33 6.64
C GLY A 24 -13.65 -11.54 5.77
N SER A 25 -14.93 -11.86 5.92
CA SER A 25 -16.01 -11.30 5.07
C SER A 25 -16.35 -9.83 5.34
N GLY A 26 -15.78 -9.25 6.40
CA GLY A 26 -15.98 -7.83 6.74
C GLY A 26 -14.88 -6.92 6.21
N TRP A 27 -13.86 -7.46 5.54
CA TRP A 27 -12.76 -6.66 5.01
C TRP A 27 -13.20 -5.90 3.76
N ASP A 28 -13.18 -4.57 3.83
CA ASP A 28 -13.36 -3.68 2.69
C ASP A 28 -11.99 -3.07 2.29
N PRO A 29 -11.38 -3.52 1.17
CA PRO A 29 -10.10 -2.99 0.72
C PRO A 29 -10.15 -1.49 0.38
N VAL A 30 -11.31 -0.98 -0.05
CA VAL A 30 -11.47 0.43 -0.39
C VAL A 30 -11.47 1.28 0.88
N GLU A 31 -12.19 0.84 1.91
CA GLU A 31 -12.18 1.51 3.22
C GLU A 31 -10.77 1.57 3.80
N VAL A 32 -10.00 0.48 3.73
CA VAL A 32 -8.62 0.44 4.22
C VAL A 32 -7.73 1.43 3.47
N LEU A 33 -7.80 1.47 2.13
CA LEU A 33 -7.01 2.40 1.32
C LEU A 33 -7.35 3.86 1.62
N LEU A 34 -8.63 4.19 1.73
CA LEU A 34 -9.08 5.54 2.11
C LEU A 34 -8.61 5.92 3.51
N GLY A 35 -8.62 4.97 4.45
CA GLY A 35 -8.10 5.16 5.80
C GLY A 35 -6.60 5.45 5.81
N GLU A 36 -5.82 4.75 4.99
CA GLU A 36 -4.38 5.00 4.85
C GLU A 36 -4.08 6.38 4.25
N GLU A 37 -4.84 6.81 3.24
CA GLU A 37 -4.73 8.15 2.68
C GLU A 37 -5.06 9.23 3.72
N ALA A 38 -6.15 9.08 4.45
CA ALA A 38 -6.54 9.99 5.52
C ALA A 38 -5.48 10.06 6.64
N ALA A 39 -4.87 8.93 7.00
CA ALA A 39 -3.81 8.88 8.00
C ALA A 39 -2.54 9.60 7.51
N TYR A 40 -2.16 9.43 6.25
CA TYR A 40 -1.05 10.17 5.64
C TYR A 40 -1.32 11.67 5.59
N ASP A 41 -2.54 12.03 5.25
CA ASP A 41 -3.03 13.39 5.18
C ASP A 41 -2.94 14.10 6.53
N LEU A 42 -3.22 13.37 7.62
CA LEU A 42 -3.09 13.80 8.99
C LEU A 42 -1.62 13.89 9.44
N LEU A 43 -0.77 12.93 9.06
CA LEU A 43 0.64 12.90 9.44
C LEU A 43 1.40 14.16 9.00
N TYR A 44 1.06 14.66 7.81
CA TYR A 44 1.62 15.90 7.25
C TYR A 44 0.64 17.07 7.34
N SER A 45 -0.30 17.02 8.28
CA SER A 45 -1.16 18.16 8.59
C SER A 45 -0.45 19.13 9.53
N GLY A 46 -0.76 20.42 9.40
CA GLY A 46 -0.28 21.45 10.33
C GLY A 46 1.22 21.72 10.27
N LEU A 47 1.87 21.40 9.15
CA LEU A 47 3.28 21.74 8.94
C LEU A 47 3.47 23.25 8.99
N ASP A 48 4.54 23.68 9.67
CA ASP A 48 5.00 25.05 9.56
C ASP A 48 5.66 25.31 8.19
N ALA A 49 6.04 26.56 7.94
CA ALA A 49 6.57 26.96 6.64
C ALA A 49 7.90 26.29 6.28
N GLU A 50 8.72 25.88 7.25
CA GLU A 50 9.98 25.18 7.00
C GLU A 50 9.73 23.70 6.73
N GLN A 51 8.88 23.09 7.54
CA GLN A 51 8.45 21.71 7.37
C GLN A 51 7.73 21.49 6.05
N GLN A 52 6.88 22.44 5.62
CA GLN A 52 6.19 22.36 4.33
C GLN A 52 7.18 22.38 3.16
N ARG A 53 8.20 23.26 3.21
CA ARG A 53 9.24 23.30 2.16
C ARG A 53 10.00 21.99 2.06
N LEU A 54 10.39 21.41 3.20
CA LEU A 54 11.07 20.12 3.21
C LEU A 54 10.17 19.00 2.68
N TYR A 55 8.88 19.00 3.06
CA TYR A 55 7.92 18.04 2.53
C TYR A 55 7.82 18.13 1.00
N ASP A 56 7.69 19.35 0.46
CA ASP A 56 7.60 19.58 -1.00
C ASP A 56 8.88 19.13 -1.73
N ASP A 57 10.06 19.37 -1.15
CA ASP A 57 11.34 18.91 -1.69
C ASP A 57 11.43 17.38 -1.72
N LEU A 58 10.97 16.71 -0.66
CA LEU A 58 10.95 15.25 -0.57
C LEU A 58 9.95 14.62 -1.55
N VAL A 59 8.81 15.26 -1.78
CA VAL A 59 7.84 14.84 -2.80
C VAL A 59 8.46 15.00 -4.20
N THR A 60 9.09 16.13 -4.47
CA THR A 60 9.76 16.40 -5.75
C THR A 60 10.89 15.40 -6.03
N ALA A 61 11.64 15.01 -5.00
CA ALA A 61 12.69 14.01 -5.10
C ALA A 61 12.16 12.57 -5.21
N GLY A 62 10.85 12.35 -5.08
CA GLY A 62 10.23 11.02 -5.09
C GLY A 62 10.47 10.19 -3.83
N VAL A 63 10.97 10.81 -2.75
CA VAL A 63 11.16 10.16 -1.45
C VAL A 63 9.81 10.00 -0.75
N LEU A 64 8.97 11.02 -0.83
CA LEU A 64 7.60 10.97 -0.33
C LEU A 64 6.60 10.92 -1.50
N PRO A 65 5.49 10.17 -1.35
CA PRO A 65 4.42 10.20 -2.34
C PRO A 65 3.70 11.55 -2.31
N ALA A 66 3.28 12.01 -3.49
CA ALA A 66 2.40 13.17 -3.60
C ALA A 66 1.04 12.87 -2.96
N ARG A 67 0.44 13.89 -2.33
CA ARG A 67 -0.90 13.80 -1.75
C ARG A 67 -1.92 13.43 -2.85
N GLY A 68 -2.73 12.40 -2.61
CA GLY A 68 -3.68 11.85 -3.60
C GLY A 68 -3.03 11.16 -4.81
N GLY A 69 -1.70 11.00 -4.85
CA GLY A 69 -1.00 10.32 -5.95
C GLY A 69 -0.89 8.80 -5.80
N ARG A 70 -1.61 8.21 -4.84
CA ARG A 70 -1.64 6.75 -4.63
C ARG A 70 -2.72 6.04 -5.41
N ASP A 71 -3.53 6.79 -6.17
CA ASP A 71 -4.50 6.23 -7.10
C ASP A 71 -3.80 5.27 -8.07
N ALA A 72 -4.11 3.99 -7.86
CA ALA A 72 -3.84 2.80 -8.66
C ALA A 72 -2.85 2.96 -9.83
N ALA A 73 -1.68 2.32 -9.72
CA ALA A 73 -0.95 1.89 -10.90
C ALA A 73 -1.88 1.04 -11.81
N PRO A 74 -1.89 1.26 -13.14
CA PRO A 74 -2.72 0.51 -14.07
C PRO A 74 -2.32 -0.97 -14.19
#